data_AF-A0A8T5L934-F1
#
_entry.id   AF-A0A8T5L934-F1
#
_cell.length_a   1.000
_cell.length_b   1.000
_cell.length_c   1.000
_cell.angle_alpha   90.00
_cell.angle_beta   90.00
_cell.angle_gamma   90.00
#
_symmetry.space_group_name_H-M   'P 1'
#
loop_
_entity.id
_entity.type
_entity.pdbx_description
1 polymer ?
#
loop_
_entity_poly.entity_id
_entity_poly.type
_entity_poly.pdbx_seq_one_letter_code
_entity_poly.pdbx_strand_id
1 'polypeptide(L)'
;MAQKISKEGLSDKELYRLIFLRMFTKEIIMNAYKKPKIPNFMEAKDIQQEFAHRYTVPTLTSAPVPLYYHNPQPRLVQQRNLQTNPFAISHPEMVIINQPQQRIRQMPMQIQPIPTLQSQETPMVTPMPMGFNLGKIQNLISDRNVDIIECKGPDQFIIVQINARMNVTNIRMTKQDIQNVVNAFSQVTRIPLTHGVFKAAVGNLIITAIISETVGTSFVITKLSHKGLLYPGHSFG
;
A
#
# COMPACT_ATOMS: atom_id res chain seq x y z
N MET A 1 -1.22 -32.47 37.28
CA MET A 1 -2.59 -32.37 37.85
C MET A 1 -3.44 -31.55 36.89
N ALA A 2 -4.39 -32.17 36.18
CA ALA A 2 -5.31 -31.45 35.30
C ALA A 2 -6.57 -31.07 36.11
N GLN A 3 -6.77 -29.78 36.36
CA GLN A 3 -8.01 -29.28 36.98
C GLN A 3 -9.17 -29.46 35.98
N LYS A 4 -10.20 -30.20 36.41
CA LYS A 4 -11.42 -30.43 35.65
C LYS A 4 -12.31 -29.19 35.78
N ILE A 5 -12.26 -28.30 34.80
CA ILE A 5 -13.14 -27.11 34.76
C ILE A 5 -14.58 -27.62 34.50
N SER A 6 -15.45 -27.45 35.50
CA SER A 6 -16.88 -27.70 35.38
C SER A 6 -17.50 -26.72 34.37
N LYS A 7 -18.31 -27.24 33.44
CA LYS A 7 -18.87 -26.50 32.30
C LYS A 7 -20.14 -25.70 32.64
N GLU A 8 -20.51 -25.60 33.91
CA GLU A 8 -21.79 -24.99 34.29
C GLU A 8 -21.66 -23.46 34.31
N GLY A 9 -22.30 -22.80 33.35
CA GLY A 9 -22.55 -21.35 33.37
C GLY A 9 -21.81 -20.49 32.34
N LEU A 10 -20.96 -21.06 31.46
CA LEU A 10 -20.34 -20.27 30.39
C LEU A 10 -21.28 -20.13 29.19
N SER A 11 -21.40 -18.90 28.67
CA SER A 11 -22.05 -18.68 27.38
C SER A 11 -21.25 -19.33 26.23
N ASP A 12 -21.93 -19.70 25.14
CA ASP A 12 -21.25 -20.30 23.97
C ASP A 12 -20.08 -19.44 23.48
N LYS A 13 -20.25 -18.11 23.50
CA LYS A 13 -19.21 -17.15 23.12
C LYS A 13 -17.97 -17.23 24.02
N GLU A 14 -18.15 -17.40 25.32
CA GLU A 14 -17.04 -17.55 26.27
C GLU A 14 -16.34 -18.90 26.11
N LEU A 15 -17.11 -19.96 25.82
CA LEU A 15 -16.55 -21.28 25.53
C LEU A 15 -15.65 -21.24 24.29
N TYR A 16 -16.11 -20.61 23.20
CA TYR A 16 -15.29 -20.43 21.99
C TYR A 16 -14.04 -19.61 22.26
N ARG A 17 -14.15 -18.51 23.03
CA ARG A 17 -13.00 -17.69 23.41
C ARG A 17 -11.97 -18.49 24.21
N LEU A 18 -12.42 -19.32 25.14
CA LEU A 18 -11.55 -20.18 25.96
C LEU A 18 -10.85 -21.25 25.11
N ILE A 19 -11.58 -21.90 24.21
CA ILE A 19 -11.02 -22.90 23.27
C ILE A 19 -9.98 -22.25 22.37
N PHE A 20 -10.29 -21.09 21.78
CA PHE A 20 -9.36 -20.36 20.94
C PHE A 20 -8.09 -19.98 21.69
N LEU A 21 -8.21 -19.40 22.89
CA LEU A 21 -7.06 -18.96 23.68
C LEU A 21 -6.16 -20.14 24.07
N ARG A 22 -6.74 -21.31 24.34
CA ARG A 22 -6.00 -22.53 24.63
C ARG A 22 -5.25 -23.05 23.40
N MET A 23 -5.89 -23.03 22.23
CA MET A 23 -5.27 -23.44 20.96
C MET A 23 -4.14 -22.48 20.55
N PHE A 24 -4.38 -21.18 20.67
CA PHE A 24 -3.41 -20.13 20.34
C PHE A 24 -2.18 -20.19 21.24
N THR A 25 -2.36 -20.30 22.56
CA THR A 25 -1.24 -20.44 23.51
C THR A 25 -0.42 -21.69 23.22
N LYS A 26 -1.07 -22.81 22.89
CA LYS A 26 -0.38 -24.05 22.49
C LYS A 26 0.48 -23.85 21.24
N GLU A 27 -0.03 -23.13 20.24
CA GLU A 27 0.70 -22.84 19.01
C GLU A 27 1.92 -21.93 19.23
N ILE A 28 1.81 -20.90 20.06
CA ILE A 28 2.94 -20.04 20.45
C ILE A 28 4.04 -20.89 21.10
N ILE A 29 3.68 -21.73 22.07
CA ILE A 29 4.63 -22.58 22.78
C ILE A 29 5.32 -23.55 21.81
N MET A 30 4.55 -24.19 20.92
CA MET A 30 5.10 -25.10 19.91
C MET A 30 6.06 -24.39 18.96
N ASN A 31 5.77 -23.17 18.54
CA ASN A 31 6.66 -22.39 17.67
C ASN A 31 7.89 -21.85 18.40
N ALA A 32 7.78 -21.51 19.69
CA ALA A 32 8.92 -21.10 20.51
C ALA A 32 9.96 -22.23 20.70
N TYR A 33 9.51 -23.49 20.78
CA TYR A 33 10.41 -24.64 20.89
C TYR A 33 10.91 -25.19 19.54
N LYS A 34 10.36 -24.75 18.41
CA LYS A 34 10.94 -25.05 17.10
C LYS A 34 12.27 -24.30 17.02
N LYS A 35 13.38 -25.03 17.23
CA LYS A 35 14.72 -24.48 16.96
C LYS A 35 14.69 -23.83 15.58
N PRO A 36 15.05 -22.54 15.45
CA PRO A 36 15.13 -21.93 14.14
C PRO A 36 16.05 -22.84 13.31
N LYS A 37 15.57 -23.26 12.13
CA LYS A 37 16.46 -23.81 11.12
C LYS A 37 17.38 -22.66 10.74
N ILE A 38 18.46 -22.49 11.49
CA ILE A 38 19.56 -21.63 11.09
C ILE A 38 20.01 -22.27 9.78
N PRO A 39 19.79 -21.63 8.61
CA PRO A 39 20.36 -22.15 7.38
C PRO A 39 21.86 -22.26 7.66
N ASN A 40 22.44 -23.44 7.41
CA ASN A 40 23.86 -23.71 7.64
C ASN A 40 24.65 -22.47 7.23
N PHE A 41 25.21 -21.79 8.22
CA PHE A 41 25.99 -20.59 8.02
C PHE A 41 27.14 -21.04 7.12
N MET A 42 27.13 -20.63 5.84
CA MET A 42 28.23 -20.95 4.94
C MET A 42 29.51 -20.47 5.62
N GLU A 43 30.46 -21.38 5.76
CA GLU A 43 31.74 -21.10 6.40
C GLU A 43 32.38 -19.92 5.66
N ALA A 44 32.93 -18.94 6.38
CA ALA A 44 33.40 -17.67 5.80
C ALA A 44 34.43 -17.83 4.67
N LYS A 45 34.99 -19.03 4.49
CA LYS A 45 35.91 -19.40 3.42
C LYS A 45 35.23 -19.52 2.05
N ASP A 46 33.97 -19.97 1.98
CA ASP A 46 33.26 -20.13 0.71
C ASP A 46 32.87 -18.77 0.10
N ILE A 47 32.62 -17.77 0.95
CA ILE A 47 32.27 -16.41 0.52
C ILE A 47 33.44 -15.74 -0.20
N GLN A 48 34.69 -15.95 0.24
CA GLN A 48 35.86 -15.32 -0.41
C GLN A 48 36.17 -15.92 -1.79
N GLN A 49 35.86 -17.20 -2.00
CA GLN A 49 36.14 -17.86 -3.28
C GLN A 49 35.13 -17.45 -4.37
N GLU A 50 33.89 -17.13 -4.01
CA GLU A 50 32.88 -16.65 -4.97
C GLU A 50 33.17 -15.23 -5.49
N PHE A 51 33.75 -14.36 -4.66
CA PHE A 51 34.12 -13.01 -5.10
C PHE A 51 35.31 -13.00 -6.08
N ALA A 52 36.24 -13.96 -5.98
CA ALA A 52 37.40 -14.02 -6.87
C ALA A 52 37.02 -14.31 -8.34
N HIS A 53 35.95 -15.06 -8.58
CA HIS A 53 35.53 -15.42 -9.94
C HIS A 53 34.66 -14.37 -10.66
N ARG A 54 34.07 -13.41 -9.94
CA ARG A 54 33.16 -12.41 -10.55
C ARG A 54 33.83 -11.11 -10.98
N TYR A 55 35.12 -10.91 -10.70
CA TYR A 55 35.86 -9.69 -11.05
C TYR A 55 37.00 -9.90 -12.05
N THR A 56 36.86 -10.83 -13.01
CA THR A 56 37.67 -10.73 -14.23
C THR A 56 37.15 -9.55 -15.04
N VAL A 57 37.80 -8.39 -14.87
CA VAL A 57 37.51 -7.16 -15.62
C VAL A 57 37.75 -7.45 -17.11
N PRO A 58 36.73 -7.41 -17.98
CA PRO A 58 36.95 -7.55 -19.40
C PRO A 58 37.78 -6.36 -19.89
N THR A 59 38.99 -6.64 -20.38
CA THR A 59 39.83 -5.67 -21.07
C THR A 59 39.06 -5.18 -22.29
N LEU A 60 38.57 -3.94 -22.23
CA LEU A 60 37.88 -3.27 -23.32
C LEU A 60 38.88 -2.93 -24.43
N THR A 61 39.01 -3.83 -25.40
CA THR A 61 39.65 -3.54 -26.69
C THR A 61 38.76 -2.57 -27.46
N SER A 62 39.20 -1.31 -27.53
CA SER A 62 38.51 -0.23 -28.22
C SER A 62 38.55 -0.44 -29.73
N ALA A 63 37.53 -1.08 -30.29
CA ALA A 63 37.28 -1.03 -31.73
C ALA A 63 36.53 0.29 -32.06
N PRO A 64 36.94 1.01 -33.12
CA PRO A 64 36.28 2.24 -33.54
C PRO A 64 34.87 1.93 -34.05
N VAL A 65 33.86 2.52 -33.41
CA VAL A 65 32.45 2.36 -33.79
C VAL A 65 32.15 3.25 -35.00
N PRO A 66 31.71 2.68 -36.15
CA PRO A 66 31.31 3.48 -37.30
C PRO A 66 30.01 4.25 -37.00
N LEU A 67 30.06 5.57 -37.19
CA LEU A 67 28.92 6.48 -37.10
C LEU A 67 27.97 6.24 -38.29
N TYR A 68 26.93 5.44 -38.08
CA TYR A 68 25.82 5.35 -39.03
C TYR A 68 24.76 6.41 -38.72
N TYR A 69 24.62 7.39 -39.62
CA TYR A 69 23.51 8.33 -39.65
C TYR A 69 22.23 7.57 -40.01
N HIS A 70 21.35 7.36 -39.03
CA HIS A 70 20.03 6.79 -39.27
C HIS A 70 19.09 7.89 -39.76
N ASN A 71 18.73 7.85 -41.05
CA ASN A 71 17.76 8.75 -41.67
C ASN A 71 16.34 8.28 -41.29
N PRO A 72 15.56 9.02 -40.48
CA PRO A 72 14.23 8.59 -40.06
C PRO A 72 13.25 8.71 -41.22
N GLN A 73 12.83 7.57 -41.77
CA GLN A 73 11.74 7.50 -42.74
C GLN A 73 10.40 7.84 -42.05
N PRO A 74 9.54 8.67 -42.66
CA PRO A 74 8.22 9.00 -42.12
C PRO A 74 7.31 7.77 -42.13
N ARG A 75 6.88 7.31 -40.94
CA ARG A 75 5.85 6.27 -40.80
C ARG A 75 4.49 6.83 -41.22
N LEU A 76 3.93 6.28 -42.29
CA LEU A 76 2.54 6.48 -42.66
C LEU A 76 1.63 5.89 -41.58
N VAL A 77 0.82 6.76 -40.97
CA VAL A 77 -0.18 6.40 -39.97
C VAL A 77 -1.36 5.73 -40.68
N GLN A 78 -1.47 4.41 -40.57
CA GLN A 78 -2.63 3.68 -41.08
C GLN A 78 -3.80 3.84 -40.11
N GLN A 79 -4.80 4.62 -40.52
CA GLN A 79 -6.04 4.84 -39.78
C GLN A 79 -6.80 3.50 -39.65
N ARG A 80 -6.90 3.01 -38.41
CA ARG A 80 -7.66 1.80 -38.07
C ARG A 80 -9.12 2.21 -37.88
N ASN A 81 -9.97 1.82 -38.82
CA ASN A 81 -11.42 2.03 -38.74
C ASN A 81 -11.99 1.30 -37.51
N LEU A 82 -12.68 2.05 -36.65
CA LEU A 82 -13.42 1.54 -35.50
C LEU A 82 -14.72 0.89 -36.00
N GLN A 83 -14.75 -0.42 -36.03
CA GLN A 83 -15.93 -1.20 -36.34
C GLN A 83 -16.80 -1.27 -35.07
N THR A 84 -17.90 -0.52 -35.07
CA THR A 84 -18.90 -0.48 -34.01
C THR A 84 -19.64 -1.81 -33.92
N ASN A 85 -19.59 -2.47 -32.76
CA ASN A 85 -20.36 -3.67 -32.45
C ASN A 85 -21.77 -3.30 -31.94
N PRO A 86 -22.86 -3.67 -32.63
CA PRO A 86 -24.22 -3.44 -32.16
C PRO A 86 -24.72 -4.65 -31.36
N PHE A 87 -24.40 -4.72 -30.08
CA PHE A 87 -25.12 -5.61 -29.15
C PHE A 87 -26.01 -4.76 -28.24
N ALA A 88 -27.24 -4.56 -28.71
CA ALA A 88 -28.32 -4.01 -27.92
C ALA A 88 -28.77 -5.07 -26.90
N ILE A 89 -28.48 -4.81 -25.63
CA ILE A 89 -29.00 -5.60 -24.50
C ILE A 89 -30.42 -5.09 -24.23
N SER A 90 -31.41 -5.89 -24.65
CA SER A 90 -32.82 -5.67 -24.31
C SER A 90 -32.99 -5.82 -22.80
N HIS A 91 -33.49 -4.77 -22.16
CA HIS A 91 -33.81 -4.79 -20.74
C HIS A 91 -35.20 -5.41 -20.58
N PRO A 92 -35.40 -6.40 -19.69
CA PRO A 92 -36.71 -6.96 -19.44
C PRO A 92 -37.62 -5.92 -18.77
N GLU A 93 -38.79 -5.73 -19.35
CA GLU A 93 -39.87 -4.89 -18.86
C GLU A 93 -40.32 -5.38 -17.48
N MET A 94 -40.16 -4.54 -16.46
CA MET A 94 -40.57 -4.88 -15.10
C MET A 94 -42.09 -4.78 -14.98
N VAL A 95 -42.73 -5.91 -14.72
CA VAL A 95 -44.15 -6.01 -14.35
C VAL A 95 -44.35 -5.39 -12.98
N ILE A 96 -45.11 -4.28 -12.93
CA ILE A 96 -45.51 -3.62 -11.69
C ILE A 96 -46.62 -4.45 -11.03
N ILE A 97 -46.24 -5.28 -10.07
CA ILE A 97 -47.20 -6.00 -9.22
C ILE A 97 -47.66 -5.05 -8.11
N ASN A 98 -48.91 -4.60 -8.21
CA ASN A 98 -49.60 -3.86 -7.15
C ASN A 98 -49.79 -4.74 -5.91
N GLN A 99 -48.84 -4.71 -4.98
CA GLN A 99 -49.01 -5.32 -3.66
C GLN A 99 -49.80 -4.39 -2.73
N PRO A 100 -50.81 -4.92 -2.01
CA PRO A 100 -51.56 -4.15 -1.03
C PRO A 100 -50.62 -3.70 0.09
N GLN A 101 -50.50 -2.38 0.27
CA GLN A 101 -49.71 -1.77 1.33
C GLN A 101 -50.26 -2.18 2.69
N GLN A 102 -49.65 -3.20 3.30
CA GLN A 102 -49.88 -3.53 4.69
C GLN A 102 -49.36 -2.35 5.52
N ARG A 103 -50.27 -1.69 6.25
CA ARG A 103 -49.93 -0.62 7.20
C ARG A 103 -48.99 -1.19 8.25
N ILE A 104 -47.69 -0.93 8.08
CA ILE A 104 -46.68 -1.25 9.07
C ILE A 104 -47.00 -0.42 10.31
N ARG A 105 -47.47 -1.09 11.37
CA ARG A 105 -47.60 -0.48 12.70
C ARG A 105 -46.20 -0.06 13.12
N GLN A 106 -45.97 1.25 13.16
CA GLN A 106 -44.72 1.82 13.66
C GLN A 106 -44.63 1.54 15.15
N MET A 107 -43.81 0.55 15.52
CA MET A 107 -43.41 0.40 16.91
C MET A 107 -42.46 1.56 17.24
N PRO A 108 -42.54 2.14 18.46
CA PRO A 108 -41.62 3.19 18.89
C PRO A 108 -40.20 2.64 18.85
N MET A 109 -39.40 3.10 17.89
CA MET A 109 -37.98 2.76 17.83
C MET A 109 -37.30 3.40 19.03
N GLN A 110 -36.81 2.57 19.96
CA GLN A 110 -35.84 3.02 20.94
C GLN A 110 -34.60 3.48 20.17
N ILE A 111 -34.40 4.80 20.13
CA ILE A 111 -33.23 5.43 19.52
C ILE A 111 -32.02 4.96 20.32
N GLN A 112 -31.32 3.94 19.83
CA GLN A 112 -30.02 3.60 20.37
C GLN A 112 -29.12 4.81 20.13
N PRO A 113 -28.41 5.31 21.15
CA PRO A 113 -27.50 6.44 20.99
C PRO A 113 -26.50 6.07 19.89
N ILE A 114 -26.51 6.86 18.82
CA ILE A 114 -25.61 6.68 17.70
C ILE A 114 -24.20 6.70 18.30
N PRO A 115 -23.40 5.63 18.13
CA PRO A 115 -22.03 5.62 18.64
C PRO A 115 -21.34 6.85 18.08
N THR A 116 -20.92 7.73 18.98
CA THR A 116 -20.26 8.98 18.63
C THR A 116 -19.04 8.60 17.82
N LEU A 117 -19.05 8.89 16.52
CA LEU A 117 -17.90 8.69 15.66
C LEU A 117 -16.76 9.46 16.31
N GLN A 118 -15.81 8.71 16.90
CA GLN A 118 -14.59 9.30 17.45
C GLN A 118 -13.99 10.13 16.32
N SER A 119 -13.99 11.44 16.52
CA SER A 119 -13.46 12.39 15.55
C SER A 119 -12.03 11.94 15.29
N GLN A 120 -11.76 11.47 14.07
CA GLN A 120 -10.40 11.09 13.72
C GLN A 120 -9.56 12.34 13.85
N GLU A 121 -8.72 12.37 14.89
CA GLU A 121 -7.85 13.49 15.17
C GLU A 121 -7.03 13.74 13.90
N THR A 122 -7.20 14.95 13.35
CA THR A 122 -6.41 15.37 12.20
C THR A 122 -4.96 15.38 12.65
N PRO A 123 -4.05 14.67 11.94
CA PRO A 123 -2.67 14.58 12.36
C PRO A 123 -2.06 15.98 12.45
N MET A 124 -1.46 16.29 13.59
CA MET A 124 -0.82 17.57 13.83
C MET A 124 0.28 17.79 12.79
N VAL A 125 0.15 18.83 11.97
CA VAL A 125 1.06 19.09 10.86
C VAL A 125 2.38 19.62 11.41
N THR A 126 3.45 18.83 11.29
CA THR A 126 4.80 19.26 11.65
C THR A 126 5.40 20.03 10.47
N PRO A 127 6.03 21.21 10.65
CA PRO A 127 6.68 21.92 9.56
C PRO A 127 7.80 21.07 8.93
N MET A 128 8.03 21.23 7.63
CA MET A 128 9.06 20.46 6.91
C MET A 128 10.45 20.94 7.34
N PRO A 129 11.30 20.09 7.94
CA PRO A 129 12.63 20.49 8.36
C PRO A 129 13.54 20.73 7.13
N MET A 130 14.47 21.68 7.25
CA MET A 130 15.53 21.85 6.25
C MET A 130 16.34 20.56 6.14
N GLY A 131 16.52 20.05 4.91
CA GLY A 131 17.24 18.80 4.66
C GLY A 131 16.39 17.53 4.67
N PHE A 132 15.05 17.65 4.73
CA PHE A 132 14.16 16.49 4.56
C PHE A 132 14.33 15.85 3.17
N ASN A 133 15.01 14.70 3.12
CA ASN A 133 15.37 14.00 1.90
C ASN A 133 14.76 12.60 1.90
N LEU A 134 14.02 12.27 0.83
CA LEU A 134 13.35 10.98 0.67
C LEU A 134 14.03 10.08 -0.37
N GLY A 135 15.31 10.35 -0.67
CA GLY A 135 16.15 9.55 -1.55
C GLY A 135 15.64 9.57 -2.99
N LYS A 136 15.41 8.38 -3.56
CA LYS A 136 15.03 8.21 -4.98
C LYS A 136 13.75 8.94 -5.38
N ILE A 137 12.84 9.18 -4.43
CA ILE A 137 11.55 9.82 -4.70
C ILE A 137 11.59 11.36 -4.57
N GLN A 138 12.75 11.94 -4.22
CA GLN A 138 12.88 13.38 -4.00
C GLN A 138 12.46 14.20 -5.23
N ASN A 139 12.80 13.72 -6.44
CA ASN A 139 12.44 14.38 -7.69
C ASN A 139 10.92 14.38 -7.90
N LEU A 140 10.24 13.28 -7.58
CA LEU A 140 8.77 13.17 -7.67
C LEU A 140 8.07 14.09 -6.67
N ILE A 141 8.67 14.29 -5.49
CA ILE A 141 8.14 15.16 -4.44
C ILE A 141 8.30 16.64 -4.79
N SER A 142 9.39 16.98 -5.46
CA SER A 142 9.64 18.34 -5.94
C SER A 142 8.75 18.73 -7.12
N ASP A 143 8.24 17.76 -7.89
CA ASP A 143 7.33 18.02 -9.00
C ASP A 143 5.94 18.48 -8.54
N ARG A 144 5.56 19.71 -8.89
CA ARG A 144 4.27 20.32 -8.55
C ARG A 144 3.06 19.64 -9.21
N ASN A 145 3.28 18.88 -10.28
CA ASN A 145 2.19 18.20 -11.01
C ASN A 145 1.83 16.83 -10.42
N VAL A 146 2.68 16.28 -9.55
CA VAL A 146 2.44 15.00 -8.89
C VAL A 146 1.61 15.24 -7.63
N ASP A 147 0.40 14.67 -7.59
CA ASP A 147 -0.53 14.77 -6.46
C ASP A 147 -0.36 13.59 -5.48
N ILE A 148 -0.24 12.37 -5.99
CA ILE A 148 -0.11 11.14 -5.20
C ILE A 148 1.08 10.31 -5.68
N ILE A 149 1.81 9.71 -4.74
CA ILE A 149 2.92 8.78 -4.98
C ILE A 149 2.62 7.48 -4.23
N GLU A 150 2.44 6.38 -4.95
CA GLU A 150 2.11 5.06 -4.42
C GLU A 150 3.25 4.07 -4.67
N CYS A 151 3.61 3.31 -3.62
CA CYS A 151 4.51 2.18 -3.69
C CYS A 151 3.82 0.94 -3.11
N LYS A 152 3.60 -0.07 -3.95
CA LYS A 152 2.88 -1.30 -3.57
C LYS A 152 3.70 -2.28 -2.73
N GLY A 153 5.02 -2.12 -2.69
CA GLY A 153 5.91 -3.04 -1.98
C GLY A 153 7.34 -3.02 -2.52
N PRO A 154 8.22 -3.88 -1.96
CA PRO A 154 9.60 -4.01 -2.41
C PRO A 154 9.70 -4.53 -3.85
N ASP A 155 10.72 -4.07 -4.56
CA ASP A 155 11.05 -4.36 -5.96
C ASP A 155 9.97 -3.99 -6.99
N GLN A 156 8.97 -3.22 -6.55
CA GLN A 156 7.93 -2.67 -7.40
C GLN A 156 8.32 -1.27 -7.92
N PHE A 157 7.74 -0.91 -9.06
CA PHE A 157 7.83 0.43 -9.61
C PHE A 157 6.89 1.38 -8.88
N ILE A 158 7.30 2.64 -8.74
CA ILE A 158 6.45 3.68 -8.17
C ILE A 158 5.38 4.08 -9.17
N ILE A 159 4.15 4.22 -8.67
CA ILE A 159 3.02 4.74 -9.41
C ILE A 159 2.76 6.16 -8.93
N VAL A 160 2.58 7.11 -9.85
CA VAL A 160 2.27 8.50 -9.52
C VAL A 160 0.94 8.91 -10.13
N GLN A 161 0.18 9.74 -9.43
CA GLN A 161 -1.01 10.38 -9.95
C GLN A 161 -0.70 11.82 -10.34
N ILE A 162 -0.95 12.16 -11.61
CA ILE A 162 -0.75 13.50 -12.16
C ILE A 162 -2.07 13.93 -12.80
N ASN A 163 -2.70 14.98 -12.29
CA ASN A 163 -3.97 15.50 -12.82
C ASN A 163 -5.03 14.38 -13.03
N ALA A 164 -5.25 13.55 -12.00
CA ALA A 164 -6.15 12.40 -12.01
C ALA A 164 -5.78 11.23 -12.95
N ARG A 165 -4.59 11.22 -13.56
CA ARG A 165 -4.09 10.08 -14.35
C ARG A 165 -2.98 9.34 -13.61
N MET A 166 -3.07 8.01 -13.61
CA MET A 166 -2.05 7.14 -13.02
C MET A 166 -0.96 6.86 -14.05
N ASN A 167 0.29 7.12 -13.68
CA ASN A 167 1.47 6.85 -14.50
C ASN A 167 2.45 5.97 -13.71
N VAL A 168 3.00 4.95 -14.35
CA VAL A 168 4.04 4.10 -13.76
C VAL A 168 5.41 4.71 -14.10
N THR A 169 6.26 4.88 -13.10
CA THR A 169 7.61 5.42 -13.28
C THR A 169 8.64 4.30 -13.46
N ASN A 170 9.83 4.64 -13.98
CA ASN A 170 10.95 3.68 -14.07
C ASN A 170 11.74 3.54 -12.75
N ILE A 171 11.23 4.12 -11.65
CA ILE A 171 11.90 4.09 -10.34
C ILE A 171 11.46 2.83 -9.62
N ARG A 172 12.38 1.87 -9.47
CA ARG A 172 12.18 0.66 -8.65
C ARG A 172 12.61 0.92 -7.21
N MET A 173 11.75 0.56 -6.26
CA MET A 173 11.97 0.73 -4.82
C MET A 173 12.43 -0.57 -4.17
N THR A 174 13.60 -0.58 -3.54
CA THR A 174 14.03 -1.73 -2.73
C THR A 174 13.40 -1.68 -1.34
N LYS A 175 13.45 -2.79 -0.60
CA LYS A 175 13.00 -2.85 0.80
C LYS A 175 13.66 -1.76 1.67
N GLN A 176 14.95 -1.51 1.47
CA GLN A 176 15.70 -0.50 2.22
C GLN A 176 15.25 0.92 1.86
N ASP A 177 15.03 1.21 0.58
CA ASP A 177 14.53 2.52 0.14
C ASP A 177 13.17 2.84 0.78
N ILE A 178 12.26 1.85 0.82
CA ILE A 178 10.93 2.00 1.42
C ILE A 178 11.05 2.27 2.92
N GLN A 179 11.87 1.50 3.63
CA GLN A 179 12.10 1.69 5.06
C GLN A 179 12.71 3.06 5.35
N ASN A 180 13.65 3.54 4.53
CA ASN A 180 14.25 4.87 4.68
C ASN A 180 13.20 5.98 4.55
N VAL A 181 12.28 5.87 3.58
CA VAL A 181 11.18 6.83 3.42
C VAL A 181 10.29 6.85 4.67
N VAL A 182 9.83 5.69 5.13
CA VAL A 182 8.92 5.60 6.29
C VAL A 182 9.61 6.06 7.59
N ASN A 183 10.89 5.68 7.77
CA ASN A 183 11.71 6.12 8.90
C ASN A 183 11.91 7.64 8.92
N ALA A 184 12.13 8.28 7.76
CA ALA A 184 12.28 9.73 7.69
C ALA A 184 11.03 10.46 8.20
N PHE A 185 9.83 9.98 7.85
CA PHE A 185 8.58 10.53 8.41
C PHE A 185 8.47 10.28 9.91
N SER A 186 8.76 9.05 10.38
CA SER A 186 8.72 8.71 11.81
C SER A 186 9.65 9.55 12.66
N GLN A 187 10.87 9.81 12.19
CA GLN A 187 11.85 10.63 12.91
C GLN A 187 11.38 12.09 13.03
N VAL A 188 10.83 12.67 11.96
CA VAL A 188 10.38 14.06 11.96
C VAL A 188 9.12 14.25 12.81
N THR A 189 8.15 13.34 12.71
CA THR A 189 6.89 13.45 13.47
C THR A 189 6.99 12.88 14.88
N ARG A 190 8.08 12.18 15.21
CA ARG A 190 8.28 11.44 16.48
C ARG A 190 7.20 10.38 16.74
N ILE A 191 6.51 9.92 15.70
CA ILE A 191 5.53 8.84 15.79
C ILE A 191 6.30 7.52 15.64
N PRO A 192 6.26 6.60 16.62
CA PRO A 192 6.98 5.33 16.52
C PRO A 192 6.38 4.44 15.42
N LEU A 193 7.24 3.71 14.73
CA LEU A 193 6.81 2.72 13.73
C LEU A 193 6.31 1.46 14.44
N THR A 194 5.03 1.16 14.26
CA THR A 194 4.39 -0.06 14.73
C THR A 194 3.88 -0.88 13.55
N HIS A 195 3.73 -2.20 13.75
CA HIS A 195 3.09 -3.05 12.74
C HIS A 195 1.65 -2.60 12.50
N GLY A 196 1.19 -2.66 11.25
CA GLY A 196 -0.14 -2.20 10.86
C GLY A 196 -0.08 -0.91 10.04
N VAL A 197 -0.93 0.06 10.37
CA VAL A 197 -1.07 1.31 9.58
C VAL A 197 -0.33 2.44 10.28
N PHE A 198 0.63 3.03 9.58
CA PHE A 198 1.36 4.21 10.01
C PHE A 198 0.88 5.43 9.20
N LYS A 199 0.42 6.48 9.88
CA LYS A 199 -0.04 7.71 9.25
C LYS A 199 0.66 8.91 9.88
N ALA A 200 1.24 9.77 9.04
CA ALA A 200 2.00 10.93 9.49
C ALA A 200 1.91 12.09 8.48
N ALA A 201 2.09 13.31 8.95
CA ALA A 201 2.09 14.51 8.11
C ALA A 201 3.34 15.36 8.37
N VAL A 202 4.04 15.74 7.30
CA VAL A 202 5.22 16.61 7.33
C VAL A 202 5.06 17.67 6.25
N GLY A 203 4.93 18.93 6.65
CA GLY A 203 4.64 20.05 5.76
C GLY A 203 3.35 19.83 4.95
N ASN A 204 3.47 19.82 3.63
CA ASN A 204 2.36 19.56 2.71
C ASN A 204 2.28 18.09 2.26
N LEU A 205 2.98 17.16 2.93
CA LEU A 205 3.00 15.74 2.58
C LEU A 205 2.32 14.93 3.68
N ILE A 206 1.39 14.07 3.29
CA ILE A 206 0.77 13.09 4.18
C ILE A 206 1.19 11.71 3.71
N ILE A 207 1.81 10.93 4.58
CA ILE A 207 2.14 9.52 4.31
C ILE A 207 1.12 8.60 5.01
N THR A 208 0.67 7.57 4.31
CA THR A 208 -0.03 6.42 4.87
C THR A 208 0.72 5.17 4.43
N ALA A 209 1.32 4.45 5.38
CA ALA A 209 2.09 3.24 5.14
C ALA A 209 1.44 2.04 5.82
N ILE A 210 1.49 0.88 5.16
CA ILE A 210 1.09 -0.41 5.73
C ILE A 210 2.37 -1.19 5.98
N ILE A 211 2.67 -1.45 7.24
CA ILE A 211 3.87 -2.15 7.70
C ILE A 211 3.47 -3.58 8.07
N SER A 212 3.77 -4.52 7.17
CA SER A 212 3.53 -5.95 7.35
C SER A 212 4.83 -6.75 7.30
N GLU A 213 4.98 -7.73 8.19
CA GLU A 213 6.12 -8.66 8.16
C GLU A 213 6.01 -9.65 6.99
N THR A 214 4.79 -10.02 6.61
CA THR A 214 4.54 -11.09 5.62
C THR A 214 4.53 -10.57 4.19
N VAL A 215 3.88 -9.42 3.96
CA VAL A 215 3.71 -8.83 2.61
C VAL A 215 4.77 -7.75 2.33
N GLY A 216 5.44 -7.27 3.39
CA GLY A 216 6.36 -6.14 3.32
C GLY A 216 5.66 -4.81 3.58
N THR A 217 6.40 -3.72 3.31
CA THR A 217 5.92 -2.35 3.54
C THR A 217 5.45 -1.74 2.23
N SER A 218 4.23 -1.20 2.22
CA SER A 218 3.69 -0.37 1.14
C SER A 218 3.36 1.02 1.69
N PHE A 219 3.33 2.03 0.82
CA PHE A 219 2.97 3.37 1.23
C PHE A 219 2.30 4.18 0.11
N VAL A 220 1.54 5.19 0.54
CA VAL A 220 0.97 6.25 -0.29
C VAL A 220 1.37 7.58 0.33
N ILE A 221 1.96 8.47 -0.47
CA ILE A 221 2.22 9.86 -0.11
C ILE A 221 1.27 10.74 -0.91
N THR A 222 0.48 11.53 -0.21
CA THR A 222 -0.44 12.52 -0.80
C THR A 222 0.11 13.92 -0.56
N LYS A 223 0.20 14.72 -1.62
CA LYS A 223 0.54 16.14 -1.50
C LYS A 223 -0.71 16.97 -1.29
N LEU A 224 -0.67 17.84 -0.30
CA LEU A 224 -1.65 18.91 -0.09
C LEU A 224 -1.38 20.03 -1.11
N SER A 225 -1.75 19.80 -2.37
CA SER A 225 -1.68 20.84 -3.39
C SER A 225 -2.85 21.83 -3.20
N HIS A 226 -2.59 23.13 -3.24
CA HIS A 226 -3.62 24.18 -3.08
C HIS A 226 -4.66 24.19 -4.22
N LYS A 227 -4.45 23.39 -5.28
CA LYS A 227 -5.37 23.33 -6.43
C LYS A 227 -6.78 22.89 -6.04
N GLY A 228 -6.94 22.14 -4.95
CA GLY A 228 -8.25 21.68 -4.45
C GLY A 228 -9.06 22.72 -3.65
N LEU A 229 -8.47 23.84 -3.22
CA LEU A 229 -9.21 24.86 -2.46
C LEU A 229 -9.98 25.84 -3.36
N LEU A 230 -9.88 25.71 -4.69
CA LEU A 230 -10.59 26.61 -5.61
C LEU A 230 -11.97 26.12 -6.05
N TYR A 231 -12.37 24.86 -5.81
CA TYR A 231 -13.75 24.41 -6.12
C TYR A 231 -14.28 23.32 -5.18
N PRO A 232 -14.87 23.68 -4.02
CA PRO A 232 -15.73 22.79 -3.27
C PRO A 232 -17.08 22.65 -4.01
N GLY A 233 -17.16 21.82 -5.06
CA GLY A 233 -18.41 21.77 -5.85
C GLY A 233 -18.58 20.65 -6.87
N HIS A 234 -17.69 19.67 -6.95
CA HIS A 234 -17.91 18.50 -7.81
C HIS A 234 -18.07 17.23 -6.99
N SER A 235 -19.25 17.13 -6.37
CA SER A 235 -19.88 15.85 -6.06
C SER A 235 -20.15 15.13 -7.39
N PHE A 236 -19.52 13.98 -7.60
CA PHE A 236 -19.92 13.03 -8.63
C PHE A 236 -21.35 12.58 -8.32
N GLY A 237 -22.29 12.97 -9.18
CA GLY A 237 -23.63 12.40 -9.27
C GLY A 237 -23.68 11.30 -10.33
#